data_AF-A0A4Q2YS45-F1
#
_entry.id   AF-A0A4Q2YS45-F1
#
_cell.length_a   1.000
_cell.length_b   1.000
_cell.length_c   1.000
_cell.angle_alpha   90.00
_cell.angle_beta   90.00
_cell.angle_gamma   90.00
#
_symmetry.space_group_name_H-M   'P 1'
#
loop_
_entity.id
_entity.type
_entity.pdbx_description
1 polymer ?
#
loop_
_entity_poly.entity_id
_entity_poly.type
_entity_poly.pdbx_seq_one_letter_code
_entity_poly.pdbx_strand_id
1 'polypeptide(L)'
;MASLLPPSHPALPALQKLYGGVLGLPRHLGQHSGGIIICSKGLDAVVPIQPATMENRTVVQWDKDDCEDLGIVKIDLLGLGILAAMQDSIEICRKRGTEIDLAKLDLGDKAVYDMLEAADTIGTFQVESRAQMATLPILKPKNFYDIAVEVAIIRPGPIVGDLLHPYLRRRMEKENNPDFKPDCLHELCEPILGRTLGVPLFQEQMLGMAMQVAKFSGAEADELRRALAFNRDDDRMQRVLIRLKERMTENHVAEDVQEKIIHATGTFALYGFPESHAISFAHLAFSSCWLKVHQPAAFYTGLINNQPMGFYSVNTLLQDAKHRGIRVLPVCCVHGGGVTEVLDDQTIRLGLNRLKNVGKATIARIMKERAVREFDSLEDFLQRVKPGEKERRALARGGALNGLPKVQHRRQAMWQAELPLHDDLFHAEVPEFPEMIPTMTLAERLSSDYAVQGASSGPHPMKLWRESVANSKLQRAKDLHVLPGGIPVVVGGMAICRQRPGTAKGHCFISLEDETGIANLFVPRETFHHFRQ
;
A
#
# COMPACT_ATOMS: atom_id res chain seq x y z
N MET A 1 18.93 -10.09 -18.30
CA MET A 1 19.66 -11.37 -18.44
C MET A 1 21.12 -11.33 -17.99
N ALA A 2 21.75 -10.16 -17.86
CA ALA A 2 23.17 -10.02 -17.53
C ALA A 2 23.59 -10.39 -16.08
N SER A 3 22.82 -11.20 -15.34
CA SER A 3 23.11 -11.51 -13.93
C SER A 3 23.21 -12.99 -13.59
N LEU A 4 23.01 -13.91 -14.55
CA LEU A 4 23.00 -15.34 -14.27
C LEU A 4 24.30 -16.05 -14.68
N LEU A 5 24.94 -15.63 -15.78
CA LEU A 5 26.23 -16.18 -16.24
C LEU A 5 27.11 -15.06 -16.83
N PRO A 6 28.44 -15.10 -16.61
CA PRO A 6 29.39 -14.22 -17.29
C PRO A 6 29.35 -14.37 -18.83
N PRO A 7 29.67 -13.32 -19.61
CA PRO A 7 29.78 -13.40 -21.07
C PRO A 7 30.74 -14.48 -21.59
N SER A 8 31.77 -14.80 -20.79
CA SER A 8 32.78 -15.82 -21.10
C SER A 8 32.37 -17.24 -20.71
N HIS A 9 31.19 -17.44 -20.11
CA HIS A 9 30.80 -18.74 -19.60
C HIS A 9 30.42 -19.70 -20.75
N PRO A 10 31.00 -20.91 -20.82
CA PRO A 10 30.81 -21.84 -21.95
C PRO A 10 29.35 -22.30 -22.13
N ALA A 11 28.54 -22.27 -21.07
CA ALA A 11 27.11 -22.58 -21.14
C ALA A 11 26.22 -21.44 -21.68
N LEU A 12 26.75 -20.23 -21.87
CA LEU A 12 25.96 -19.07 -22.30
C LEU A 12 25.30 -19.26 -23.68
N PRO A 13 25.99 -19.78 -24.72
CA PRO A 13 25.35 -20.05 -26.02
C PRO A 13 24.21 -21.06 -25.92
N ALA A 14 24.39 -22.11 -25.13
CA ALA A 14 23.35 -23.12 -24.89
C ALA A 14 22.13 -22.51 -24.16
N LEU A 15 22.37 -21.68 -23.14
CA LEU A 15 21.31 -20.99 -22.42
C LEU A 15 20.54 -20.02 -23.33
N GLN A 16 21.22 -19.25 -24.18
CA GLN A 16 20.57 -18.33 -25.13
C GLN A 16 19.69 -19.07 -26.12
N LYS A 17 20.19 -20.18 -26.68
CA LYS A 17 19.43 -21.04 -27.60
C LYS A 17 18.20 -21.64 -26.91
N LEU A 18 18.38 -22.21 -25.72
CA LEU A 18 17.28 -22.81 -24.96
C LEU A 18 16.25 -21.76 -24.53
N TYR A 19 16.70 -20.60 -24.07
CA TYR A 19 15.82 -19.49 -23.72
C TYR A 19 14.98 -19.05 -24.90
N GLY A 20 15.60 -18.84 -26.08
CA GLY A 20 14.86 -18.50 -27.30
C GLY A 20 13.84 -19.58 -27.68
N GLY A 21 14.16 -20.85 -27.47
CA GLY A 21 13.25 -21.97 -27.75
C GLY A 21 12.08 -22.13 -26.77
N VAL A 22 12.16 -21.58 -25.56
CA VAL A 22 11.08 -21.65 -24.55
C VAL A 22 10.40 -20.31 -24.27
N LEU A 23 10.89 -19.22 -24.86
CA LEU A 23 10.33 -17.89 -24.68
C LEU A 23 8.92 -17.85 -25.27
N GLY A 24 7.95 -17.47 -24.44
CA GLY A 24 6.53 -17.41 -24.84
C GLY A 24 5.76 -18.71 -24.62
N LEU A 25 6.41 -19.81 -24.22
CA LEU A 25 5.68 -21.03 -23.85
C LEU A 25 4.91 -20.83 -22.54
N PRO A 26 3.65 -21.32 -22.44
CA PRO A 26 2.88 -21.27 -21.20
C PRO A 26 3.54 -22.14 -20.12
N ARG A 27 3.55 -21.65 -18.87
CA ARG A 27 4.17 -22.37 -17.73
C ARG A 27 3.20 -23.30 -17.01
N HIS A 28 2.04 -22.78 -16.63
CA HIS A 28 0.98 -23.49 -15.93
C HIS A 28 -0.35 -22.76 -16.16
N LEU A 29 -1.46 -23.46 -15.99
CA LEU A 29 -2.79 -22.85 -15.99
C LEU A 29 -2.98 -22.09 -14.67
N GLY A 30 -3.00 -20.76 -14.75
CA GLY A 30 -3.31 -19.87 -13.64
C GLY A 30 -4.74 -19.36 -13.73
N GLN A 31 -5.38 -19.13 -12.59
CA GLN A 31 -6.72 -18.53 -12.57
C GLN A 31 -6.60 -17.01 -12.67
N HIS A 32 -7.44 -16.38 -13.49
CA HIS A 32 -7.54 -14.91 -13.51
C HIS A 32 -8.20 -14.45 -12.21
N SER A 33 -7.42 -13.78 -11.34
CA SER A 33 -7.94 -13.29 -10.05
C SER A 33 -9.04 -12.26 -10.27
N GLY A 34 -10.29 -12.66 -10.04
CA GLY A 34 -11.47 -11.79 -10.10
C GLY A 34 -12.29 -11.91 -11.39
N GLY A 35 -11.77 -12.58 -12.42
CA GLY A 35 -12.51 -12.76 -13.68
C GLY A 35 -13.69 -13.70 -13.53
N ILE A 36 -14.88 -13.20 -13.82
CA ILE A 36 -16.11 -13.98 -13.94
C ILE A 36 -16.62 -13.82 -15.37
N ILE A 37 -17.04 -14.94 -15.96
CA ILE A 37 -17.69 -14.94 -17.27
C ILE A 37 -19.15 -15.34 -17.13
N ILE A 38 -19.99 -14.70 -17.92
CA ILE A 38 -21.42 -14.98 -17.99
C ILE A 38 -21.76 -15.27 -19.45
N CYS A 39 -22.29 -16.45 -19.70
CA CYS A 39 -22.81 -16.85 -21.00
C CYS A 39 -24.33 -17.02 -20.91
N SER A 40 -25.04 -16.68 -21.99
CA SER A 40 -26.49 -16.86 -22.09
C SER A 40 -26.91 -18.32 -22.27
N LYS A 41 -26.01 -19.15 -22.79
CA LYS A 41 -26.17 -20.60 -22.94
C LYS A 41 -25.24 -21.31 -21.95
N GLY A 42 -25.46 -22.61 -21.71
CA GLY A 42 -24.56 -23.41 -20.86
C GLY A 42 -23.10 -23.28 -21.34
N LEU A 43 -22.21 -22.86 -20.43
CA LEU A 43 -20.79 -22.64 -20.75
C LEU A 43 -20.11 -23.92 -21.27
N ASP A 44 -20.57 -25.07 -20.77
CA ASP A 44 -20.13 -26.42 -21.14
C ASP A 44 -20.43 -26.78 -22.60
N ALA A 45 -21.38 -26.10 -23.25
CA ALA A 45 -21.64 -26.26 -24.68
C ALA A 45 -20.64 -25.51 -25.57
N VAL A 46 -19.86 -24.58 -25.01
CA VAL A 46 -18.96 -23.69 -25.76
C VAL A 46 -17.51 -23.94 -25.39
N VAL A 47 -17.20 -24.14 -24.11
CA VAL A 47 -15.85 -24.33 -23.59
C VAL A 47 -15.82 -25.39 -22.47
N PRO A 48 -14.79 -26.26 -22.44
CA PRO A 48 -14.61 -27.18 -21.32
C PRO A 48 -14.47 -26.46 -19.98
N ILE A 49 -15.20 -26.96 -18.98
CA ILE A 49 -15.18 -26.48 -17.60
C ILE A 49 -14.42 -27.48 -16.75
N GLN A 50 -13.55 -27.00 -15.87
CA GLN A 50 -12.84 -27.82 -14.91
C GLN A 50 -12.96 -27.28 -13.48
N PRO A 51 -12.86 -28.12 -12.45
CA PRO A 51 -12.78 -27.68 -11.06
C PRO A 51 -11.59 -26.74 -10.81
N ALA A 52 -11.81 -25.71 -10.00
CA ALA A 52 -10.77 -24.82 -9.50
C ALA A 52 -10.00 -25.46 -8.33
N THR A 53 -8.86 -24.87 -7.94
CA THR A 53 -8.15 -25.25 -6.70
C THR A 53 -8.97 -24.94 -5.45
N MET A 54 -9.76 -23.86 -5.48
CA MET A 54 -10.69 -23.53 -4.41
C MET A 54 -11.94 -24.42 -4.49
N GLU A 55 -12.36 -24.94 -3.34
CA GLU A 55 -13.58 -25.70 -3.20
C GLU A 55 -14.80 -24.90 -3.71
N ASN A 56 -15.74 -25.59 -4.36
CA ASN A 56 -16.95 -25.00 -4.94
C ASN A 56 -16.71 -23.90 -5.98
N ARG A 57 -15.59 -23.94 -6.70
CA ARG A 57 -15.32 -23.06 -7.84
C ARG A 57 -14.96 -23.86 -9.09
N THR A 58 -15.26 -23.29 -10.26
CA THR A 58 -14.91 -23.83 -11.56
C THR A 58 -14.19 -22.77 -12.39
N VAL A 59 -13.44 -23.22 -13.39
CA VAL A 59 -12.74 -22.37 -14.36
C VAL A 59 -12.90 -22.92 -15.77
N VAL A 60 -12.83 -22.05 -16.76
CA VAL A 60 -12.76 -22.44 -18.18
C VAL A 60 -11.30 -22.54 -18.63
N GLN A 61 -11.06 -23.29 -19.71
CA GLN A 61 -9.70 -23.50 -20.23
C GLN A 61 -9.21 -22.39 -21.16
N TRP A 62 -10.11 -21.53 -21.64
CA TRP A 62 -9.78 -20.39 -22.48
C TRP A 62 -9.26 -19.21 -21.68
N ASP A 63 -8.45 -18.40 -22.34
CA ASP A 63 -7.95 -17.16 -21.75
C ASP A 63 -8.99 -16.04 -21.86
N LYS A 64 -8.58 -14.84 -21.42
CA LYS A 64 -9.45 -13.66 -21.40
C LYS A 64 -9.88 -13.25 -22.81
N ASP A 65 -8.95 -13.29 -23.76
CA ASP A 65 -9.12 -12.68 -25.07
C ASP A 65 -9.95 -13.63 -25.96
N ASP A 66 -9.75 -14.94 -25.83
CA ASP A 66 -10.59 -15.96 -26.47
C ASP A 66 -12.07 -15.84 -26.05
N CYS A 67 -12.34 -15.57 -24.77
CA CYS A 67 -13.71 -15.37 -24.29
C CYS A 67 -14.32 -14.08 -24.85
N GLU A 68 -13.52 -13.01 -24.95
CA GLU A 68 -13.96 -11.71 -25.47
C GLU A 68 -14.28 -11.79 -26.97
N ASP A 69 -13.45 -12.48 -27.75
CA ASP A 69 -13.63 -12.70 -29.18
C ASP A 69 -14.92 -13.47 -29.52
N LEU A 70 -15.35 -14.36 -28.61
CA LEU A 70 -16.62 -15.09 -28.74
C LEU A 70 -17.83 -14.32 -28.18
N GLY A 71 -17.64 -13.07 -27.76
CA GLY A 71 -18.70 -12.23 -27.23
C GLY A 71 -19.23 -12.70 -25.88
N ILE A 72 -18.44 -13.47 -25.12
CA ILE A 72 -18.81 -13.88 -23.76
C ILE A 72 -18.62 -12.67 -22.84
N VAL A 73 -19.64 -12.38 -22.04
CA VAL A 73 -19.61 -11.23 -21.12
C VAL A 73 -18.63 -11.53 -19.99
N LYS A 74 -17.64 -10.65 -19.82
CA LYS A 74 -16.67 -10.71 -18.74
C LYS A 74 -16.96 -9.62 -17.70
N ILE A 75 -16.90 -9.99 -16.43
CA ILE A 75 -16.99 -9.09 -15.28
C ILE A 75 -15.78 -9.35 -14.37
N ASP A 76 -15.06 -8.28 -14.00
CA ASP A 76 -13.95 -8.38 -13.06
C ASP A 76 -14.40 -7.98 -11.64
N LEU A 77 -14.38 -8.93 -10.71
CA LEU A 77 -14.57 -8.72 -9.28
C LEU A 77 -13.21 -8.67 -8.58
N LEU A 78 -12.68 -7.46 -8.44
CA LEU A 78 -11.37 -7.23 -7.86
C LEU A 78 -11.43 -7.12 -6.33
N GLY A 79 -10.56 -7.88 -5.65
CA GLY A 79 -10.37 -7.75 -4.20
C GLY A 79 -9.42 -6.60 -3.89
N LEU A 80 -9.95 -5.47 -3.42
CA LEU A 80 -9.14 -4.31 -3.04
C LEU A 80 -9.02 -4.22 -1.51
N GLY A 81 -7.82 -4.45 -0.97
CA GLY A 81 -7.59 -4.55 0.48
C GLY A 81 -8.04 -3.32 1.28
N ILE A 82 -7.87 -2.11 0.74
CA ILE A 82 -8.33 -0.89 1.44
C ILE A 82 -9.85 -0.87 1.63
N LEU A 83 -10.64 -1.44 0.71
CA LEU A 83 -12.10 -1.47 0.87
C LEU A 83 -12.48 -2.32 2.08
N ALA A 84 -11.82 -3.46 2.29
CA ALA A 84 -12.01 -4.27 3.49
C ALA A 84 -11.58 -3.52 4.76
N ALA A 85 -10.45 -2.81 4.71
CA ALA A 85 -9.96 -2.00 5.82
C ALA A 85 -10.92 -0.88 6.21
N MET A 86 -11.46 -0.16 5.22
CA MET A 86 -12.43 0.91 5.44
C MET A 86 -13.77 0.35 5.90
N GLN A 87 -14.22 -0.77 5.34
CA GLN A 87 -15.43 -1.47 5.80
C GLN A 87 -15.31 -1.85 7.28
N ASP A 88 -14.19 -2.44 7.70
CA ASP A 88 -13.93 -2.76 9.11
C ASP A 88 -13.90 -1.49 9.97
N SER A 89 -13.28 -0.41 9.47
CA SER A 89 -13.24 0.87 10.19
C SER A 89 -14.64 1.45 10.40
N ILE A 90 -15.49 1.46 9.36
CA ILE A 90 -16.88 1.93 9.41
C ILE A 90 -17.69 1.06 10.36
N GLU A 91 -17.53 -0.26 10.31
CA GLU A 91 -18.23 -1.19 11.19
C GLU A 91 -17.85 -1.00 12.67
N ILE A 92 -16.57 -0.70 12.95
CA ILE A 92 -16.10 -0.34 14.29
C ILE A 92 -16.76 0.97 14.74
N CYS A 93 -16.78 2.00 13.89
CA CYS A 93 -17.44 3.27 14.19
C CYS A 93 -18.94 3.09 14.46
N ARG A 94 -19.63 2.30 13.62
CA ARG A 94 -21.06 2.00 13.74
C ARG A 94 -21.40 1.34 15.08
N LYS A 95 -20.60 0.35 15.50
CA LYS A 95 -20.74 -0.31 16.81
C LYS A 95 -20.52 0.64 18.00
N ARG A 96 -19.79 1.74 17.78
CA ARG A 96 -19.52 2.79 18.77
C ARG A 96 -20.51 3.96 18.69
N GLY A 97 -21.52 3.87 17.83
CA GLY A 97 -22.58 4.88 17.70
C GLY A 97 -22.35 5.94 16.63
N THR A 98 -21.29 5.82 15.82
CA THR A 98 -20.98 6.77 14.73
C THR A 98 -21.32 6.14 13.38
N GLU A 99 -22.37 6.64 12.73
CA GLU A 99 -22.68 6.25 11.35
C GLU A 99 -21.84 7.06 10.35
N ILE A 100 -21.21 6.36 9.41
CA ILE A 100 -20.36 6.95 8.38
C ILE A 100 -20.87 6.43 7.03
N ASP A 101 -21.28 7.36 6.18
CA ASP A 101 -21.63 7.09 4.79
C ASP A 101 -20.58 7.74 3.89
N LEU A 102 -19.73 6.91 3.28
CA LEU A 102 -18.64 7.39 2.43
C LEU A 102 -19.13 8.23 1.25
N ALA A 103 -20.35 7.99 0.76
CA ALA A 103 -20.91 8.75 -0.38
C ALA A 103 -21.38 10.15 0.02
N LYS A 104 -21.53 10.43 1.32
CA LYS A 104 -22.01 11.71 1.87
C LYS A 104 -20.91 12.52 2.56
N LEU A 105 -19.65 12.12 2.42
CA LEU A 105 -18.54 12.87 3.00
C LEU A 105 -18.46 14.27 2.40
N ASP A 106 -18.14 15.26 3.24
CA ASP A 106 -17.82 16.60 2.77
C ASP A 106 -16.45 16.59 2.08
N LEU A 107 -16.45 16.64 0.75
CA LEU A 107 -15.24 16.69 -0.05
C LEU A 107 -14.50 18.04 0.08
N GLY A 108 -15.03 19.02 0.82
CA GLY A 108 -14.38 20.28 1.17
C GLY A 108 -13.63 20.27 2.50
N ASP A 109 -13.53 19.12 3.18
CA ASP A 109 -12.95 19.03 4.52
C ASP A 109 -11.49 19.48 4.58
N LYS A 110 -11.27 20.65 5.21
CA LYS A 110 -9.96 21.28 5.34
C LYS A 110 -8.95 20.39 6.08
N ALA A 111 -9.37 19.62 7.09
CA ALA A 111 -8.44 18.81 7.88
C ALA A 111 -7.83 17.68 7.04
N VAL A 112 -8.57 17.16 6.06
CA VAL A 112 -8.06 16.18 5.09
C VAL A 112 -7.00 16.82 4.19
N TYR A 113 -7.25 18.03 3.68
CA TYR A 113 -6.29 18.75 2.84
C TYR A 113 -5.03 19.17 3.61
N ASP A 114 -5.17 19.61 4.86
CA ASP A 114 -4.03 19.95 5.72
C ASP A 114 -3.13 18.71 5.96
N MET A 115 -3.74 17.54 6.17
CA MET A 115 -3.01 16.27 6.31
C MET A 115 -2.29 15.88 5.01
N LEU A 116 -2.95 16.06 3.86
CA LEU A 116 -2.35 15.81 2.55
C LEU A 116 -1.17 16.75 2.29
N GLU A 117 -1.32 18.06 2.54
CA GLU A 117 -0.23 19.05 2.38
C GLU A 117 0.97 18.73 3.27
N ALA A 118 0.73 18.25 4.49
CA ALA A 118 1.77 17.78 5.41
C ALA A 118 2.42 16.44 4.99
N ALA A 119 1.94 15.81 3.92
CA ALA A 119 2.31 14.47 3.47
C ALA A 119 2.17 13.39 4.57
N ASP A 120 1.21 13.54 5.49
CA ASP A 120 0.94 12.57 6.55
C ASP A 120 -0.05 11.50 6.07
N THR A 121 0.39 10.73 5.07
CA THR A 121 -0.48 9.81 4.30
C THR A 121 -0.14 8.33 4.48
N ILE A 122 0.69 7.97 5.47
CA ILE A 122 1.00 6.56 5.77
C ILE A 122 -0.29 5.77 6.01
N GLY A 123 -0.47 4.64 5.30
CA GLY A 123 -1.64 3.76 5.40
C GLY A 123 -2.85 4.19 4.56
N THR A 124 -2.80 5.35 3.90
CA THR A 124 -3.90 5.86 3.06
C THR A 124 -3.81 5.34 1.63
N PHE A 125 -4.95 5.26 0.94
CA PHE A 125 -5.00 4.68 -0.39
C PHE A 125 -4.39 5.58 -1.45
N GLN A 126 -3.43 5.05 -2.21
CA GLN A 126 -2.86 5.67 -3.41
C GLN A 126 -2.32 7.10 -3.24
N VAL A 127 -2.01 7.55 -2.02
CA VAL A 127 -1.25 8.77 -1.76
C VAL A 127 -0.14 8.55 -0.72
N GLU A 128 0.19 7.28 -0.44
CA GLU A 128 1.14 6.86 0.60
C GLU A 128 2.54 6.49 0.09
N SER A 129 2.74 6.39 -1.23
CA SER A 129 4.06 6.03 -1.75
C SER A 129 5.05 7.19 -1.56
N ARG A 130 6.35 6.90 -1.48
CA ARG A 130 7.39 7.93 -1.29
C ARG A 130 7.33 9.05 -2.32
N ALA A 131 7.10 8.69 -3.58
CA ALA A 131 7.04 9.67 -4.66
C ALA A 131 5.83 10.58 -4.50
N GLN A 132 4.69 10.04 -4.07
CA GLN A 132 3.47 10.81 -3.77
C GLN A 132 3.65 11.71 -2.55
N MET A 133 4.18 11.17 -1.45
CA MET A 133 4.50 11.95 -0.26
C MET A 133 5.49 13.10 -0.54
N ALA A 134 6.39 12.94 -1.52
CA ALA A 134 7.31 14.00 -1.92
C ALA A 134 6.63 15.09 -2.78
N THR A 135 5.58 14.76 -3.52
CA THR A 135 4.87 15.70 -4.39
C THR A 135 3.76 16.45 -3.68
N LEU A 136 3.13 15.85 -2.67
CA LEU A 136 2.03 16.46 -1.90
C LEU A 136 2.34 17.86 -1.35
N PRO A 137 3.49 18.13 -0.68
CA PRO A 137 3.81 19.47 -0.17
C PRO A 137 4.06 20.51 -1.26
N ILE A 138 4.37 20.07 -2.48
CA ILE A 138 4.58 20.92 -3.67
C ILE A 138 3.22 21.19 -4.35
N LEU A 139 2.40 20.15 -4.50
CA LEU A 139 1.09 20.21 -5.12
C LEU A 139 0.10 21.05 -4.31
N LYS A 140 0.17 20.95 -2.97
CA LYS A 140 -0.75 21.57 -2.01
C LYS A 140 -2.21 21.38 -2.44
N PRO A 141 -2.74 20.15 -2.34
CA PRO A 141 -4.12 19.86 -2.74
C PRO A 141 -5.11 20.75 -1.97
N LYS A 142 -6.01 21.44 -2.67
CA LYS A 142 -7.02 22.34 -2.08
C LYS A 142 -8.46 21.94 -2.42
N ASN A 143 -8.63 21.02 -3.36
CA ASN A 143 -9.92 20.52 -3.78
C ASN A 143 -9.83 19.04 -4.20
N PHE A 144 -10.99 18.41 -4.38
CA PHE A 144 -11.07 16.98 -4.68
C PHE A 144 -10.37 16.60 -5.99
N TYR A 145 -10.39 17.48 -6.99
CA TYR A 145 -9.77 17.19 -8.28
C TYR A 145 -8.23 17.15 -8.20
N ASP A 146 -7.62 17.92 -7.28
CA ASP A 146 -6.18 17.83 -7.02
C ASP A 146 -5.76 16.43 -6.56
N ILE A 147 -6.62 15.72 -5.82
CA ILE A 147 -6.37 14.33 -5.38
C ILE A 147 -6.43 13.39 -6.59
N ALA A 148 -7.38 13.60 -7.51
CA ALA A 148 -7.44 12.82 -8.75
C ALA A 148 -6.19 13.00 -9.61
N VAL A 149 -5.64 14.22 -9.66
CA VAL A 149 -4.36 14.49 -10.31
C VAL A 149 -3.21 13.79 -9.60
N GLU A 150 -3.12 13.86 -8.27
CA GLU A 150 -2.07 13.19 -7.48
C GLU A 150 -2.05 11.67 -7.71
N VAL A 151 -3.24 11.06 -7.75
CA VAL A 151 -3.42 9.63 -8.06
C VAL A 151 -2.94 9.28 -9.47
N ALA A 152 -3.10 10.19 -10.43
CA ALA A 152 -2.79 9.96 -11.83
C ALA A 152 -1.32 10.22 -12.20
N ILE A 153 -0.70 11.26 -11.60
CA ILE A 153 0.55 11.85 -12.08
C ILE A 153 1.80 11.06 -11.65
N ILE A 154 1.77 10.37 -10.52
CA ILE A 154 2.94 9.62 -10.01
C ILE A 154 2.99 8.22 -10.59
N ARG A 155 3.39 8.13 -11.88
CA ARG A 155 3.51 6.87 -12.63
C ARG A 155 4.69 6.90 -13.59
N PRO A 156 5.19 5.71 -14.02
CA PRO A 156 6.30 5.63 -14.98
C PRO A 156 6.11 6.52 -16.19
N GLY A 157 4.88 6.64 -16.69
CA GLY A 157 4.58 7.40 -17.88
C GLY A 157 4.73 8.90 -17.81
N PRO A 158 3.93 9.60 -16.98
CA PRO A 158 4.08 11.04 -16.78
C PRO A 158 5.49 11.46 -16.32
N ILE A 159 6.24 10.56 -15.67
CA ILE A 159 7.65 10.79 -15.30
C ILE A 159 8.57 10.67 -16.52
N VAL A 160 8.37 9.67 -17.39
CA VAL A 160 9.16 9.46 -18.62
C VAL A 160 8.81 10.48 -19.70
N GLY A 161 7.54 10.90 -19.77
CA GLY A 161 7.03 11.92 -20.69
C GLY A 161 7.19 13.35 -20.21
N ASP A 162 7.94 13.59 -19.12
CA ASP A 162 8.22 14.91 -18.54
C ASP A 162 6.98 15.78 -18.28
N LEU A 163 5.84 15.16 -17.90
CA LEU A 163 4.58 15.86 -17.63
C LEU A 163 4.47 16.31 -16.15
N LEU A 164 5.14 15.58 -15.25
CA LEU A 164 5.11 15.84 -13.81
C LEU A 164 5.70 17.21 -13.45
N HIS A 165 6.93 17.50 -13.92
CA HIS A 165 7.63 18.72 -13.55
C HIS A 165 6.97 20.00 -14.08
N PRO A 166 6.48 20.06 -15.34
CA PRO A 166 5.71 21.19 -15.84
C PRO A 166 4.44 21.44 -15.02
N TYR A 167 3.68 20.39 -14.68
CA TYR A 167 2.47 20.53 -13.89
C TYR A 167 2.75 21.11 -12.50
N LEU A 168 3.73 20.54 -11.78
CA LEU A 168 4.12 21.03 -10.45
C LEU A 168 4.65 22.48 -10.49
N ARG A 169 5.42 22.83 -11.53
CA ARG A 169 5.90 24.21 -11.72
C ARG A 169 4.76 25.19 -11.89
N ARG A 170 3.84 24.89 -12.81
CA ARG A 170 2.65 25.73 -13.08
C ARG A 170 1.73 25.81 -11.86
N ARG A 171 1.66 24.75 -11.06
CA ARG A 171 0.92 24.76 -9.79
C ARG A 171 1.54 25.74 -8.80
N MET A 172 2.86 25.73 -8.62
CA MET A 172 3.56 26.69 -7.77
C MET A 172 3.41 28.13 -8.29
N GLU A 173 3.48 28.34 -9.60
CA GLU A 173 3.25 29.65 -10.23
C GLU A 173 1.84 30.17 -9.95
N LYS A 174 0.81 29.32 -10.10
CA LYS A 174 -0.58 29.66 -9.78
C LYS A 174 -0.80 29.94 -8.29
N GLU A 175 -0.09 29.22 -7.42
CA GLU A 175 -0.15 29.46 -5.97
C GLU A 175 0.46 30.82 -5.60
N ASN A 176 1.55 31.20 -6.25
CA ASN A 176 2.22 32.49 -6.02
C ASN A 176 1.54 33.68 -6.74
N ASN A 177 0.81 33.41 -7.82
CA ASN A 177 0.09 34.41 -8.61
C ASN A 177 -1.30 33.87 -9.01
N PRO A 178 -2.38 34.26 -8.32
CA PRO A 178 -3.74 33.82 -8.63
C PRO A 178 -4.20 34.16 -10.06
N ASP A 179 -3.64 35.21 -10.67
CA ASP A 179 -3.94 35.64 -12.04
C ASP A 179 -3.13 34.88 -13.11
N PHE A 180 -2.33 33.89 -12.70
CA PHE A 180 -1.55 33.06 -13.60
C PHE A 180 -2.46 32.31 -14.59
N LYS A 181 -2.26 32.60 -15.88
CA LYS A 181 -2.86 31.85 -16.98
C LYS A 181 -1.85 30.84 -17.51
N PRO A 182 -2.15 29.53 -17.46
CA PRO A 182 -1.27 28.51 -17.99
C PRO A 182 -1.12 28.65 -19.51
N ASP A 183 0.11 28.63 -19.99
CA ASP A 183 0.40 28.54 -21.42
C ASP A 183 -0.10 27.19 -21.97
N CYS A 184 -1.22 27.24 -22.66
CA CYS A 184 -1.86 26.08 -23.28
C CYS A 184 -1.34 25.93 -24.71
N LEU A 185 -1.24 24.68 -25.19
CA LEU A 185 -0.75 24.36 -26.53
C LEU A 185 -1.47 25.13 -27.65
N HIS A 186 -2.74 25.47 -27.43
CA HIS A 186 -3.60 26.21 -28.35
C HIS A 186 -4.78 26.83 -27.56
N GLU A 187 -5.34 27.94 -28.02
CA GLU A 187 -6.51 28.60 -27.38
C GLU A 187 -7.71 27.64 -27.22
N LEU A 188 -7.98 26.84 -28.26
CA LEU A 188 -9.02 25.81 -28.24
C LEU A 188 -8.80 24.69 -27.20
N CYS A 189 -7.58 24.54 -26.67
CA CYS A 189 -7.28 23.56 -25.63
C CYS A 189 -7.51 24.11 -24.21
N GLU A 190 -7.64 25.44 -24.04
CA GLU A 190 -7.83 26.05 -22.72
C GLU A 190 -9.03 25.49 -21.95
N PRO A 191 -10.23 25.31 -22.55
CA PRO A 191 -11.38 24.77 -21.82
C PRO A 191 -11.16 23.33 -21.34
N ILE A 192 -10.30 22.56 -22.01
CA ILE A 192 -10.04 21.14 -21.72
C ILE A 192 -8.91 20.99 -20.69
N LEU A 193 -7.84 21.76 -20.86
CA LEU A 193 -6.63 21.66 -20.06
C LEU A 193 -6.59 22.64 -18.89
N GLY A 194 -7.53 23.58 -18.79
CA GLY A 194 -7.55 24.58 -17.71
C GLY A 194 -7.55 23.95 -16.31
N ARG A 195 -8.26 22.82 -16.14
CA ARG A 195 -8.31 22.07 -14.88
C ARG A 195 -6.99 21.39 -14.52
N THR A 196 -6.13 21.13 -15.51
CA THR A 196 -4.80 20.51 -15.34
C THR A 196 -3.66 21.48 -15.71
N LEU A 197 -3.92 22.79 -15.59
CA LEU A 197 -2.93 23.84 -15.80
C LEU A 197 -2.22 23.74 -17.15
N GLY A 198 -2.95 23.45 -18.22
CA GLY A 198 -2.41 23.36 -19.57
C GLY A 198 -1.59 22.09 -19.85
N VAL A 199 -1.58 21.10 -18.93
CA VAL A 199 -0.85 19.83 -19.10
C VAL A 199 -1.85 18.71 -19.38
N PRO A 200 -1.71 17.94 -20.47
CA PRO A 200 -2.60 16.83 -20.76
C PRO A 200 -2.27 15.61 -19.88
N LEU A 201 -3.11 15.34 -18.89
CA LEU A 201 -2.89 14.26 -17.92
C LEU A 201 -3.84 13.06 -18.12
N PHE A 202 -4.97 13.25 -18.80
CA PHE A 202 -6.00 12.23 -18.94
C PHE A 202 -6.33 11.87 -20.41
N GLN A 203 -6.79 10.63 -20.62
CA GLN A 203 -7.20 10.15 -21.95
C GLN A 203 -8.34 11.00 -22.52
N GLU A 204 -9.32 11.33 -21.68
CA GLU A 204 -10.47 12.16 -22.02
C GLU A 204 -10.04 13.56 -22.48
N GLN A 205 -8.95 14.12 -21.93
CA GLN A 205 -8.40 15.39 -22.37
C GLN A 205 -7.77 15.30 -23.76
N MET A 206 -7.08 14.19 -24.07
CA MET A 206 -6.52 13.97 -25.40
C MET A 206 -7.61 13.81 -26.46
N LEU A 207 -8.67 13.07 -26.13
CA LEU A 207 -9.84 12.94 -27.00
C LEU A 207 -10.52 14.31 -27.20
N GLY A 208 -10.71 15.06 -26.12
CA GLY A 208 -11.27 16.42 -26.18
C GLY A 208 -10.44 17.35 -27.05
N MET A 209 -9.11 17.30 -26.94
CA MET A 209 -8.21 18.11 -27.77
C MET A 209 -8.32 17.73 -29.25
N ALA A 210 -8.32 16.44 -29.59
CA ALA A 210 -8.51 15.98 -30.96
C ALA A 210 -9.88 16.43 -31.53
N MET A 211 -10.94 16.36 -30.74
CA MET A 211 -12.26 16.81 -31.14
C MET A 211 -12.35 18.33 -31.34
N GLN A 212 -11.64 19.12 -30.53
CA GLN A 212 -11.70 20.59 -30.65
C GLN A 212 -10.77 21.14 -31.73
N VAL A 213 -9.51 20.69 -31.74
CA VAL A 213 -8.44 21.22 -32.60
C VAL A 213 -8.49 20.58 -33.99
N ALA A 214 -8.79 19.29 -34.09
CA ALA A 214 -8.84 18.54 -35.34
C ALA A 214 -10.27 18.23 -35.81
N LYS A 215 -11.31 18.69 -35.09
CA LYS A 215 -12.73 18.44 -35.41
C LYS A 215 -13.05 16.96 -35.63
N PHE A 216 -12.35 16.06 -34.92
CA PHE A 216 -12.63 14.63 -34.96
C PHE A 216 -14.09 14.37 -34.60
N SER A 217 -14.74 13.55 -35.43
CA SER A 217 -16.04 12.95 -35.13
C SER A 217 -15.94 11.98 -33.95
N GLY A 218 -17.09 11.62 -33.34
CA GLY A 218 -17.10 10.63 -32.26
C GLY A 218 -16.50 9.27 -32.66
N ALA A 219 -16.63 8.88 -33.94
CA ALA A 219 -16.03 7.66 -34.47
C ALA A 219 -14.50 7.76 -34.56
N GLU A 220 -13.97 8.90 -35.03
CA GLU A 220 -12.52 9.16 -35.10
C GLU A 220 -11.90 9.27 -33.69
N ALA A 221 -12.61 9.91 -32.74
CA ALA A 221 -12.18 9.99 -31.35
C ALA A 221 -12.15 8.60 -30.69
N ASP A 222 -13.11 7.72 -30.96
CA ASP A 222 -13.08 6.35 -30.45
C ASP A 222 -11.98 5.50 -31.11
N GLU A 223 -11.67 5.74 -32.38
CA GLU A 223 -10.52 5.13 -33.05
C GLU A 223 -9.19 5.52 -32.37
N LEU A 224 -9.01 6.81 -32.05
CA LEU A 224 -7.89 7.31 -31.26
C LEU A 224 -7.86 6.68 -29.87
N ARG A 225 -9.00 6.62 -29.16
CA ARG A 225 -9.09 5.99 -27.83
C ARG A 225 -8.64 4.52 -27.87
N ARG A 226 -9.07 3.77 -28.87
CA ARG A 226 -8.65 2.38 -29.06
C ARG A 226 -7.15 2.28 -29.36
N ALA A 227 -6.61 3.17 -30.19
CA ALA A 227 -5.16 3.20 -30.44
C ALA A 227 -4.35 3.51 -29.16
N LEU A 228 -4.85 4.40 -28.29
CA LEU A 228 -4.22 4.71 -26.99
C LEU A 228 -4.31 3.56 -25.97
N ALA A 229 -5.29 2.66 -26.09
CA ALA A 229 -5.50 1.58 -25.12
C ALA A 229 -4.64 0.32 -25.40
N PHE A 230 -4.27 0.08 -26.67
CA PHE A 230 -3.55 -1.12 -27.08
C PHE A 230 -2.05 -0.82 -27.27
N ASN A 231 -1.26 -1.08 -26.23
CA ASN A 231 0.20 -0.87 -26.13
C ASN A 231 1.08 -1.69 -27.11
N ARG A 232 0.56 -2.20 -28.24
CA ARG A 232 1.27 -3.13 -29.14
C ARG A 232 1.06 -2.94 -30.64
N ASP A 233 0.24 -1.98 -31.08
CA ASP A 233 -0.04 -1.78 -32.51
C ASP A 233 0.44 -0.39 -32.95
N ASP A 234 1.77 -0.25 -33.05
CA ASP A 234 2.45 0.98 -33.48
C ASP A 234 1.89 1.49 -34.82
N ASP A 235 1.56 0.57 -35.74
CA ASP A 235 1.00 0.90 -37.06
C ASP A 235 -0.37 1.57 -36.95
N ARG A 236 -1.24 1.10 -36.04
CA ARG A 236 -2.54 1.72 -35.80
C ARG A 236 -2.40 3.13 -35.24
N MET A 237 -1.49 3.32 -34.29
CA MET A 237 -1.24 4.64 -33.70
C MET A 237 -0.71 5.62 -34.76
N GLN A 238 0.23 5.20 -35.60
CA GLN A 238 0.77 6.02 -36.68
C GLN A 238 -0.33 6.48 -37.66
N ARG A 239 -1.24 5.58 -38.05
CA ARG A 239 -2.38 5.94 -38.92
C ARG A 239 -3.25 7.04 -38.32
N VAL A 240 -3.56 6.94 -37.02
CA VAL A 240 -4.37 7.95 -36.33
C VAL A 240 -3.63 9.29 -36.20
N LEU A 241 -2.33 9.27 -35.92
CA LEU A 241 -1.51 10.49 -35.81
C LEU A 241 -1.39 11.23 -37.16
N ILE A 242 -1.26 10.50 -38.27
CA ILE A 242 -1.26 11.09 -39.62
C ILE A 242 -2.59 11.80 -39.87
N ARG A 243 -3.71 11.10 -39.62
CA ARG A 243 -5.06 11.67 -39.77
C ARG A 243 -5.29 12.88 -38.87
N LEU A 244 -4.76 12.85 -37.65
CA LEU A 244 -4.81 13.99 -36.73
C LEU A 244 -4.10 15.21 -37.32
N LYS A 245 -2.90 15.03 -37.89
CA LYS A 245 -2.14 16.10 -38.55
C LYS A 245 -2.89 16.70 -39.74
N GLU A 246 -3.43 15.84 -40.61
CA GLU A 246 -4.20 16.26 -41.80
C GLU A 246 -5.38 17.15 -41.39
N ARG A 247 -6.17 16.70 -40.41
CA ARG A 247 -7.32 17.45 -39.90
C ARG A 247 -6.95 18.78 -39.23
N MET A 248 -5.85 18.83 -38.48
CA MET A 248 -5.38 20.09 -37.91
C MET A 248 -4.92 21.07 -39.00
N THR A 249 -4.35 20.56 -40.09
CA THR A 249 -3.96 21.36 -41.26
C THR A 249 -5.20 21.91 -41.97
N GLU A 250 -6.23 21.09 -42.18
CA GLU A 250 -7.54 21.52 -42.71
C GLU A 250 -8.17 22.63 -41.85
N ASN A 251 -7.95 22.58 -40.53
CA ASN A 251 -8.48 23.54 -39.56
C ASN A 251 -7.53 24.74 -39.29
N HIS A 252 -6.55 24.97 -40.16
CA HIS A 252 -5.62 26.11 -40.11
C HIS A 252 -4.82 26.26 -38.80
N VAL A 253 -4.52 25.15 -38.12
CA VAL A 253 -3.67 25.15 -36.92
C VAL A 253 -2.20 25.30 -37.34
N ALA A 254 -1.45 26.17 -36.66
CA ALA A 254 -0.04 26.39 -36.94
C ALA A 254 0.81 25.11 -36.80
N GLU A 255 1.78 24.91 -37.69
CA GLU A 255 2.56 23.66 -37.78
C GLU A 255 3.31 23.33 -36.49
N ASP A 256 3.85 24.35 -35.80
CA ASP A 256 4.54 24.16 -34.51
C ASP A 256 3.60 23.62 -33.42
N VAL A 257 2.33 24.04 -33.43
CA VAL A 257 1.30 23.56 -32.51
C VAL A 257 0.90 22.12 -32.85
N GLN A 258 0.79 21.79 -34.15
CA GLN A 258 0.49 20.44 -34.60
C GLN A 258 1.55 19.44 -34.11
N GLU A 259 2.82 19.77 -34.27
CA GLU A 259 3.94 18.93 -33.82
C GLU A 259 3.90 18.70 -32.31
N LYS A 260 3.64 19.75 -31.52
CA LYS A 260 3.50 19.63 -30.06
C LYS A 260 2.33 18.72 -29.66
N ILE A 261 1.18 18.84 -30.33
CA ILE A 261 0.00 18.01 -30.05
C ILE A 261 0.24 16.54 -30.43
N ILE A 262 0.85 16.28 -31.59
CA ILE A 262 1.21 14.93 -32.04
C ILE A 262 2.21 14.30 -31.08
N HIS A 263 3.24 15.05 -30.68
CA HIS A 263 4.25 14.58 -29.74
C HIS A 263 3.64 14.27 -28.36
N ALA A 264 2.77 15.15 -27.85
CA ALA A 264 2.05 14.92 -26.61
C ALA A 264 1.18 13.66 -26.71
N THR A 265 0.43 13.49 -27.80
CA THR A 265 -0.46 12.33 -28.02
C THR A 265 0.32 11.02 -28.12
N GLY A 266 1.45 11.00 -28.83
CA GLY A 266 2.32 9.83 -28.95
C GLY A 266 2.96 9.44 -27.61
N THR A 267 3.45 10.41 -26.84
CA THR A 267 4.00 10.17 -25.50
C THR A 267 2.93 9.67 -24.54
N PHE A 268 1.70 10.17 -24.68
CA PHE A 268 0.56 9.78 -23.86
C PHE A 268 0.02 8.37 -24.20
N ALA A 269 0.14 7.90 -25.45
CA ALA A 269 -0.32 6.58 -25.88
C ALA A 269 0.26 5.42 -25.05
N LEU A 270 1.51 5.56 -24.61
CA LEU A 270 2.18 4.53 -23.82
C LEU A 270 1.67 4.47 -22.36
N TYR A 271 1.01 5.53 -21.88
CA TYR A 271 0.85 5.78 -20.45
C TYR A 271 -0.44 6.48 -20.02
N GLY A 272 -1.37 6.66 -20.95
CA GLY A 272 -2.55 7.46 -20.72
C GLY A 272 -3.43 6.88 -19.63
N PHE A 273 -3.96 7.74 -18.76
CA PHE A 273 -4.84 7.31 -17.69
C PHE A 273 -6.26 7.86 -17.86
N PRO A 274 -7.31 7.05 -17.65
CA PRO A 274 -8.67 7.54 -17.67
C PRO A 274 -8.95 8.48 -16.48
N GLU A 275 -9.51 9.65 -16.76
CA GLU A 275 -9.96 10.65 -15.77
C GLU A 275 -11.04 10.04 -14.86
N SER A 276 -11.99 9.32 -15.45
CA SER A 276 -13.05 8.61 -14.72
C SER A 276 -12.52 7.64 -13.66
N HIS A 277 -11.46 6.90 -14.01
CA HIS A 277 -10.77 6.00 -13.09
C HIS A 277 -10.05 6.79 -11.98
N ALA A 278 -9.35 7.87 -12.34
CA ALA A 278 -8.66 8.73 -11.39
C ALA A 278 -9.60 9.33 -10.34
N ILE A 279 -10.75 9.84 -10.78
CA ILE A 279 -11.80 10.40 -9.92
C ILE A 279 -12.34 9.33 -8.96
N SER A 280 -12.62 8.14 -9.47
CA SER A 280 -13.13 7.02 -8.65
C SER A 280 -12.12 6.61 -7.57
N PHE A 281 -10.83 6.57 -7.90
CA PHE A 281 -9.77 6.23 -6.95
C PHE A 281 -9.46 7.39 -5.98
N ALA A 282 -9.59 8.64 -6.42
CA ALA A 282 -9.49 9.81 -5.58
C ALA A 282 -10.54 9.79 -4.47
N HIS A 283 -11.75 9.27 -4.74
CA HIS A 283 -12.77 9.11 -3.71
C HIS A 283 -12.32 8.15 -2.60
N LEU A 284 -11.68 7.04 -2.95
CA LEU A 284 -11.11 6.10 -1.97
C LEU A 284 -9.92 6.70 -1.21
N ALA A 285 -9.06 7.44 -1.92
CA ALA A 285 -7.94 8.17 -1.31
C ALA A 285 -8.46 9.18 -0.28
N PHE A 286 -9.41 10.04 -0.66
CA PHE A 286 -10.06 11.00 0.21
C PHE A 286 -10.75 10.32 1.39
N SER A 287 -11.55 9.27 1.16
CA SER A 287 -12.24 8.51 2.20
C SER A 287 -11.27 7.91 3.22
N SER A 288 -10.16 7.34 2.76
CA SER A 288 -9.13 6.78 3.65
C SER A 288 -8.42 7.87 4.46
N CYS A 289 -8.17 9.04 3.88
CA CYS A 289 -7.61 10.18 4.58
C CYS A 289 -8.59 10.73 5.62
N TRP A 290 -9.86 10.85 5.26
CA TRP A 290 -10.94 11.30 6.15
C TRP A 290 -11.06 10.38 7.37
N LEU A 291 -11.05 9.06 7.17
CA LEU A 291 -11.03 8.09 8.28
C LEU A 291 -9.77 8.24 9.14
N LYS A 292 -8.60 8.47 8.54
CA LYS A 292 -7.35 8.69 9.28
C LYS A 292 -7.40 9.97 10.14
N VAL A 293 -8.04 11.03 9.66
CA VAL A 293 -8.19 12.31 10.37
C VAL A 293 -9.22 12.21 11.50
N HIS A 294 -10.43 11.74 11.18
CA HIS A 294 -11.58 11.84 12.09
C HIS A 294 -11.82 10.60 12.94
N GLN A 295 -11.39 9.43 12.46
CA GLN A 295 -11.60 8.14 13.13
C GLN A 295 -10.30 7.32 13.21
N PRO A 296 -9.18 7.91 13.71
CA PRO A 296 -7.85 7.31 13.62
C PRO A 296 -7.78 5.92 14.28
N ALA A 297 -8.36 5.74 15.46
CA ALA A 297 -8.32 4.45 16.16
C ALA A 297 -9.02 3.33 15.35
N ALA A 298 -10.17 3.64 14.73
CA ALA A 298 -10.88 2.71 13.86
C ALA A 298 -10.10 2.45 12.56
N PHE A 299 -9.57 3.50 11.93
CA PHE A 299 -8.77 3.42 10.72
C PHE A 299 -7.55 2.50 10.87
N TYR A 300 -6.71 2.73 11.89
CA TYR A 300 -5.54 1.88 12.12
C TYR A 300 -5.95 0.45 12.47
N THR A 301 -7.02 0.27 13.25
CA THR A 301 -7.52 -1.06 13.58
C THR A 301 -7.96 -1.83 12.32
N GLY A 302 -8.72 -1.17 11.43
CA GLY A 302 -9.11 -1.72 10.13
C GLY A 302 -7.90 -2.07 9.25
N LEU A 303 -6.90 -1.19 9.19
CA LEU A 303 -5.66 -1.47 8.47
C LEU A 303 -4.90 -2.68 9.06
N ILE A 304 -4.73 -2.75 10.38
CA ILE A 304 -3.94 -3.80 11.04
C ILE A 304 -4.61 -5.17 10.88
N ASN A 305 -5.94 -5.23 10.94
CA ASN A 305 -6.70 -6.47 10.84
C ASN A 305 -6.72 -7.05 9.41
N ASN A 306 -6.51 -6.23 8.39
CA ASN A 306 -6.55 -6.63 6.97
C ASN A 306 -5.15 -6.83 6.34
N GLN A 307 -4.11 -6.99 7.15
CA GLN A 307 -2.75 -7.26 6.68
C GLN A 307 -2.55 -8.72 6.26
N PRO A 308 -1.73 -9.00 5.23
CA PRO A 308 -0.79 -8.10 4.55
C PRO A 308 -1.43 -7.28 3.41
N MET A 309 -1.24 -5.96 3.43
CA MET A 309 -1.60 -5.04 2.32
C MET A 309 -0.87 -3.70 2.44
N GLY A 310 -0.92 -2.88 1.40
CA GLY A 310 -0.33 -1.54 1.39
C GLY A 310 1.21 -1.53 1.35
N PHE A 311 1.81 -0.35 1.49
CA PHE A 311 3.28 -0.20 1.44
C PHE A 311 4.00 -0.44 2.77
N TYR A 312 3.29 -0.27 3.90
CA TYR A 312 3.89 -0.20 5.22
C TYR A 312 3.62 -1.43 6.08
N SER A 313 4.62 -1.81 6.87
CA SER A 313 4.50 -2.89 7.84
C SER A 313 3.56 -2.51 8.98
N VAL A 314 3.03 -3.51 9.69
CA VAL A 314 2.24 -3.27 10.90
C VAL A 314 3.01 -2.49 11.95
N ASN A 315 4.33 -2.69 12.06
CA ASN A 315 5.14 -1.89 12.98
C ASN A 315 5.07 -0.40 12.63
N THR A 316 5.27 -0.06 11.35
CA THR A 316 5.22 1.33 10.89
C THR A 316 3.85 1.95 11.10
N LEU A 317 2.77 1.21 10.80
CA LEU A 317 1.40 1.65 11.08
C LEU A 317 1.17 1.92 12.58
N LEU A 318 1.73 1.08 13.46
CA LEU A 318 1.65 1.30 14.91
C LEU A 318 2.49 2.49 15.40
N GLN A 319 3.65 2.76 14.79
CA GLN A 319 4.43 3.96 15.12
C GLN A 319 3.71 5.23 14.66
N ASP A 320 3.17 5.22 13.44
CA ASP A 320 2.36 6.31 12.88
C ASP A 320 1.12 6.60 13.76
N ALA A 321 0.43 5.54 14.21
CA ALA A 321 -0.68 5.66 15.15
C ALA A 321 -0.25 6.32 16.47
N LYS A 322 0.89 5.91 17.04
CA LYS A 322 1.45 6.51 18.28
C LYS A 322 1.82 7.98 18.10
N HIS A 323 2.39 8.35 16.95
CA HIS A 323 2.71 9.75 16.63
C HIS A 323 1.46 10.63 16.56
N ARG A 324 0.32 10.04 16.18
CA ARG A 324 -1.01 10.67 16.20
C ARG A 324 -1.75 10.54 17.53
N GLY A 325 -1.05 10.14 18.60
CA GLY A 325 -1.61 10.06 19.95
C GLY A 325 -2.41 8.81 20.26
N ILE A 326 -2.45 7.81 19.36
CA ILE A 326 -3.13 6.53 19.63
C ILE A 326 -2.26 5.66 20.54
N ARG A 327 -2.80 5.37 21.73
CA ARG A 327 -2.24 4.40 22.66
C ARG A 327 -2.45 2.98 22.15
N VAL A 328 -1.37 2.24 21.99
CA VAL A 328 -1.39 0.83 21.55
C VAL A 328 -1.16 -0.09 22.74
N LEU A 329 -2.18 -0.84 23.14
CA LEU A 329 -2.05 -1.87 24.18
C LEU A 329 -1.61 -3.20 23.57
N PRO A 330 -0.73 -3.95 24.26
CA PRO A 330 -0.28 -5.26 23.77
C PRO A 330 -1.43 -6.28 23.76
N VAL A 331 -1.18 -7.38 23.06
CA VAL A 331 -2.01 -8.58 23.13
C VAL A 331 -2.18 -9.04 24.58
N CYS A 332 -3.34 -9.60 24.91
CA CYS A 332 -3.62 -10.10 26.25
C CYS A 332 -4.64 -11.24 26.20
N CYS A 333 -4.46 -12.27 27.01
CA CYS A 333 -5.44 -13.36 27.14
C CYS A 333 -6.63 -12.96 28.02
N VAL A 334 -6.42 -12.04 28.97
CA VAL A 334 -7.45 -11.56 29.91
C VAL A 334 -8.32 -10.47 29.30
N HIS A 335 -7.73 -9.58 28.47
CA HIS A 335 -8.45 -8.46 27.85
C HIS A 335 -8.29 -8.45 26.33
N GLY A 336 -9.31 -7.96 25.62
CA GLY A 336 -9.32 -7.84 24.16
C GLY A 336 -9.76 -9.10 23.42
N GLY A 337 -9.86 -9.02 22.11
CA GLY A 337 -10.38 -10.10 21.26
C GLY A 337 -9.33 -10.89 20.49
N GLY A 338 -9.85 -11.73 19.58
CA GLY A 338 -9.03 -12.44 18.61
C GLY A 338 -8.39 -11.52 17.57
N VAL A 339 -9.05 -10.42 17.23
CA VAL A 339 -8.58 -9.37 16.31
C VAL A 339 -8.26 -8.09 17.08
N THR A 340 -7.61 -7.12 16.44
CA THR A 340 -7.34 -5.81 17.05
C THR A 340 -8.66 -5.08 17.26
N GLU A 341 -8.82 -4.43 18.42
CA GLU A 341 -10.05 -3.77 18.83
C GLU A 341 -9.79 -2.33 19.27
N VAL A 342 -10.78 -1.47 19.09
CA VAL A 342 -10.78 -0.09 19.60
C VAL A 342 -11.46 -0.06 20.96
N LEU A 343 -10.72 0.35 21.99
CA LEU A 343 -11.25 0.50 23.35
C LEU A 343 -11.91 1.86 23.52
N ASP A 344 -11.22 2.92 23.12
CA ASP A 344 -11.68 4.30 23.12
C ASP A 344 -11.11 5.04 21.90
N ASP A 345 -11.49 6.30 21.70
CA ASP A 345 -11.11 7.06 20.48
C ASP A 345 -9.61 7.28 20.35
N GLN A 346 -8.84 7.02 21.41
CA GLN A 346 -7.38 7.16 21.45
C GLN A 346 -6.66 5.88 21.84
N THR A 347 -7.35 4.74 22.01
CA THR A 347 -6.72 3.50 22.47
C THR A 347 -7.18 2.30 21.66
N ILE A 348 -6.20 1.59 21.09
CA ILE A 348 -6.40 0.29 20.44
C ILE A 348 -5.70 -0.83 21.23
N ARG A 349 -6.25 -2.04 21.19
CA ARG A 349 -5.62 -3.24 21.75
C ARG A 349 -5.37 -4.25 20.64
N LEU A 350 -4.11 -4.70 20.55
CA LEU A 350 -3.71 -5.70 19.56
C LEU A 350 -4.42 -7.05 19.80
N GLY A 351 -4.86 -7.66 18.70
CA GLY A 351 -5.52 -8.97 18.72
C GLY A 351 -4.56 -10.15 18.86
N LEU A 352 -5.04 -11.24 19.45
CA LEU A 352 -4.26 -12.47 19.61
C LEU A 352 -3.83 -13.09 18.26
N ASN A 353 -4.57 -12.84 17.18
CA ASN A 353 -4.24 -13.29 15.82
C ASN A 353 -2.92 -12.74 15.27
N ARG A 354 -2.37 -11.70 15.91
CA ARG A 354 -1.08 -11.10 15.55
C ARG A 354 0.12 -11.95 15.93
N LEU A 355 -0.05 -12.85 16.91
CA LEU A 355 1.01 -13.74 17.36
C LEU A 355 1.23 -14.84 16.34
N LYS A 356 2.45 -14.93 15.80
CA LYS A 356 2.84 -16.05 14.94
C LYS A 356 2.70 -17.36 15.72
N ASN A 357 2.26 -18.40 15.04
CA ASN A 357 2.08 -19.74 15.59
C ASN A 357 0.98 -19.89 16.66
N VAL A 358 0.00 -18.97 16.74
CA VAL A 358 -1.21 -19.16 17.54
C VAL A 358 -2.39 -19.44 16.60
N GLY A 359 -3.00 -20.62 16.72
CA GLY A 359 -4.08 -21.04 15.83
C GLY A 359 -5.42 -20.36 16.12
N LYS A 360 -6.26 -20.19 15.08
CA LYS A 360 -7.63 -19.66 15.21
C LYS A 360 -8.47 -20.46 16.21
N ALA A 361 -8.32 -21.78 16.23
CA ALA A 361 -9.02 -22.66 17.17
C ALA A 361 -8.64 -22.37 18.62
N THR A 362 -7.35 -22.13 18.90
CA THR A 362 -6.86 -21.79 20.24
C THR A 362 -7.36 -20.42 20.67
N ILE A 363 -7.35 -19.42 19.78
CA ILE A 363 -7.93 -18.10 20.05
C ILE A 363 -9.43 -18.24 20.39
N ALA A 364 -10.19 -19.01 19.61
CA ALA A 364 -11.60 -19.26 19.87
C ALA A 364 -11.83 -19.93 21.24
N ARG A 365 -10.99 -20.90 21.63
CA ARG A 365 -11.03 -21.51 22.98
C ARG A 365 -10.74 -20.48 24.08
N ILE A 366 -9.72 -19.63 23.93
CA ILE A 366 -9.42 -18.56 24.90
C ILE A 366 -10.64 -17.67 25.11
N MET A 367 -11.29 -17.22 24.02
CA MET A 367 -12.47 -16.37 24.09
C MET A 367 -13.66 -17.09 24.75
N LYS A 368 -13.90 -18.35 24.39
CA LYS A 368 -15.00 -19.17 24.94
C LYS A 368 -14.83 -19.38 26.44
N GLU A 369 -13.65 -19.83 26.86
CA GLU A 369 -13.36 -20.10 28.27
C GLU A 369 -13.48 -18.83 29.11
N ARG A 370 -12.88 -17.72 28.64
CA ARG A 370 -12.97 -16.43 29.33
C ARG A 370 -14.40 -15.93 29.51
N ALA A 371 -15.28 -16.20 28.54
CA ALA A 371 -16.70 -15.81 28.63
C ALA A 371 -17.46 -16.56 29.73
N VAL A 372 -17.02 -17.76 30.10
CA VAL A 372 -17.59 -18.53 31.22
C VAL A 372 -17.12 -17.96 32.56
N ARG A 373 -15.81 -17.74 32.69
CA ARG A 373 -15.16 -17.23 33.91
C ARG A 373 -13.79 -16.66 33.57
N GLU A 374 -13.38 -15.60 34.27
CA GLU A 374 -12.01 -15.08 34.18
C GLU A 374 -10.97 -16.14 34.58
N PHE A 375 -9.71 -15.92 34.18
CA PHE A 375 -8.62 -16.83 34.50
C PHE A 375 -7.96 -16.45 35.82
N ASP A 376 -7.91 -17.37 36.78
CA ASP A 376 -7.41 -17.11 38.13
C ASP A 376 -5.87 -17.22 38.24
N SER A 377 -5.25 -17.96 37.32
CA SER A 377 -3.81 -18.19 37.27
C SER A 377 -3.38 -18.66 35.88
N LEU A 378 -2.07 -18.74 35.65
CA LEU A 378 -1.54 -19.36 34.43
C LEU A 378 -1.87 -20.86 34.34
N GLU A 379 -1.90 -21.57 35.47
CA GLU A 379 -2.28 -22.97 35.50
C GLU A 379 -3.75 -23.18 35.09
N ASP A 380 -4.67 -22.38 35.64
CA ASP A 380 -6.09 -22.38 35.26
C ASP A 380 -6.26 -22.11 33.76
N PHE A 381 -5.52 -21.11 33.22
CA PHE A 381 -5.51 -20.82 31.79
C PHE A 381 -5.05 -22.02 30.95
N LEU A 382 -3.93 -22.66 31.32
CA LEU A 382 -3.36 -23.75 30.55
C LEU A 382 -4.24 -25.01 30.60
N GLN A 383 -4.87 -25.31 31.74
CA GLN A 383 -5.78 -26.45 31.90
C GLN A 383 -7.08 -26.28 31.10
N ARG A 384 -7.65 -25.07 31.07
CA ARG A 384 -8.92 -24.80 30.37
C ARG A 384 -8.75 -24.65 28.87
N VAL A 385 -7.72 -23.92 28.43
CA VAL A 385 -7.51 -23.63 27.00
C VAL A 385 -6.78 -24.77 26.28
N LYS A 386 -5.92 -25.53 27.00
CA LYS A 386 -5.06 -26.59 26.47
C LYS A 386 -4.33 -26.19 25.16
N PRO A 387 -3.60 -25.06 25.12
CA PRO A 387 -2.82 -24.67 23.94
C PRO A 387 -1.64 -25.64 23.70
N GLY A 388 -1.29 -25.88 22.43
CA GLY A 388 -0.12 -26.69 22.09
C GLY A 388 1.20 -26.04 22.54
N GLU A 389 2.29 -26.81 22.61
CA GLU A 389 3.60 -26.33 23.07
C GLU A 389 4.09 -25.07 22.33
N LYS A 390 3.97 -25.06 20.99
CA LYS A 390 4.35 -23.89 20.18
C LYS A 390 3.49 -22.66 20.48
N GLU A 391 2.20 -22.86 20.73
CA GLU A 391 1.24 -21.79 21.02
C GLU A 391 1.49 -21.21 22.42
N ARG A 392 1.75 -22.06 23.42
CA ARG A 392 2.15 -21.65 24.78
C ARG A 392 3.37 -20.73 24.74
N ARG A 393 4.42 -21.15 24.05
CA ARG A 393 5.65 -20.35 23.86
C ARG A 393 5.37 -19.03 23.17
N ALA A 394 4.53 -19.02 22.14
CA ALA A 394 4.17 -17.80 21.42
C ALA A 394 3.39 -16.81 22.30
N LEU A 395 2.38 -17.28 23.05
CA LEU A 395 1.60 -16.47 23.98
C LEU A 395 2.46 -15.86 25.09
N ALA A 396 3.38 -16.65 25.66
CA ALA A 396 4.29 -16.19 26.69
C ALA A 396 5.30 -15.17 26.15
N ARG A 397 5.99 -15.48 25.05
CA ARG A 397 6.99 -14.58 24.43
C ARG A 397 6.37 -13.27 23.91
N GLY A 398 5.14 -13.34 23.39
CA GLY A 398 4.36 -12.16 22.98
C GLY A 398 3.83 -11.32 24.15
N GLY A 399 3.91 -11.82 25.38
CA GLY A 399 3.41 -11.15 26.57
C GLY A 399 1.90 -11.18 26.74
N ALA A 400 1.18 -12.04 26.02
CA ALA A 400 -0.28 -12.17 26.15
C ALA A 400 -0.69 -12.66 27.54
N LEU A 401 0.19 -13.41 28.20
CA LEU A 401 -0.01 -13.98 29.54
C LEU A 401 0.30 -12.99 30.68
N ASN A 402 0.86 -11.81 30.39
CA ASN A 402 1.28 -10.85 31.41
C ASN A 402 0.12 -10.25 32.22
N GLY A 403 -1.11 -10.33 31.71
CA GLY A 403 -2.30 -9.85 32.41
C GLY A 403 -2.92 -10.87 33.37
N LEU A 404 -2.42 -12.10 33.41
CA LEU A 404 -2.96 -13.14 34.29
C LEU A 404 -2.60 -12.85 35.75
N PRO A 405 -3.50 -13.16 36.70
CA PRO A 405 -3.17 -13.05 38.12
C PRO A 405 -1.97 -13.94 38.47
N LYS A 406 -1.15 -13.51 39.43
CA LYS A 406 0.07 -14.18 39.89
C LYS A 406 1.24 -14.22 38.88
N VAL A 407 1.07 -13.69 37.67
CA VAL A 407 2.17 -13.47 36.72
C VAL A 407 2.71 -12.06 36.92
N GLN A 408 3.89 -11.94 37.53
CA GLN A 408 4.51 -10.63 37.78
C GLN A 408 5.25 -10.09 36.56
N HIS A 409 5.88 -10.98 35.77
CA HIS A 409 6.67 -10.56 34.62
C HIS A 409 6.63 -11.56 33.45
N ARG A 410 6.89 -11.07 32.22
CA ARG A 410 6.92 -11.90 31.00
C ARG A 410 7.89 -13.08 31.07
N ARG A 411 9.05 -12.91 31.73
CA ARG A 411 10.04 -13.99 31.88
C ARG A 411 9.51 -15.12 32.77
N GLN A 412 8.79 -14.78 33.83
CA GLN A 412 8.10 -15.74 34.68
C GLN A 412 7.04 -16.51 33.87
N ALA A 413 6.24 -15.81 33.07
CA ALA A 413 5.25 -16.48 32.20
C ALA A 413 5.91 -17.43 31.19
N MET A 414 7.06 -17.06 30.62
CA MET A 414 7.82 -17.92 29.70
C MET A 414 8.33 -19.18 30.40
N TRP A 415 8.82 -19.09 31.63
CA TRP A 415 9.25 -20.24 32.41
C TRP A 415 8.07 -21.16 32.74
N GLN A 416 7.02 -20.59 33.34
CA GLN A 416 5.85 -21.36 33.78
C GLN A 416 5.10 -22.02 32.62
N ALA A 417 5.12 -21.42 31.42
CA ALA A 417 4.50 -22.01 30.23
C ALA A 417 5.19 -23.30 29.74
N GLU A 418 6.45 -23.54 30.14
CA GLU A 418 7.18 -24.77 29.82
C GLU A 418 6.92 -25.88 30.84
N LEU A 419 6.32 -25.57 32.00
CA LEU A 419 6.01 -26.59 33.00
C LEU A 419 5.01 -27.61 32.41
N PRO A 420 5.19 -28.90 32.73
CA PRO A 420 4.26 -29.93 32.33
C PRO A 420 2.88 -29.63 32.95
N LEU A 421 1.82 -29.81 32.15
CA LEU A 421 0.46 -29.78 32.68
C LEU A 421 0.23 -31.15 33.33
N HIS A 422 0.18 -31.18 34.66
CA HIS A 422 -0.12 -32.39 35.38
C HIS A 422 -1.60 -32.74 35.18
N ASP A 423 -1.86 -33.90 34.57
CA ASP A 423 -3.19 -34.51 34.43
C ASP A 423 -3.29 -35.76 35.33
N ASP A 424 -2.39 -35.88 36.32
CA ASP A 424 -2.21 -37.10 37.12
C ASP A 424 -2.76 -36.92 38.54
N LEU A 425 -3.42 -37.97 39.05
CA LEU A 425 -4.13 -37.99 40.35
C LEU A 425 -3.17 -37.85 41.55
N PHE A 426 -1.89 -38.14 41.32
CA PHE A 426 -0.83 -37.96 42.30
C PHE A 426 -0.22 -36.59 42.06
N HIS A 427 -0.55 -35.63 42.93
CA HIS A 427 0.04 -34.30 42.96
C HIS A 427 1.57 -34.39 43.01
N ALA A 428 2.22 -34.44 41.84
CA ALA A 428 3.66 -34.29 41.74
C ALA A 428 4.00 -32.89 42.22
N GLU A 429 4.99 -32.79 43.10
CA GLU A 429 5.47 -31.50 43.63
C GLU A 429 5.77 -30.56 42.46
N VAL A 430 5.02 -29.46 42.38
CA VAL A 430 5.31 -28.40 41.42
C VAL A 430 6.71 -27.90 41.77
N PRO A 431 7.67 -27.92 40.84
CA PRO A 431 9.01 -27.43 41.11
C PRO A 431 8.91 -26.02 41.69
N GLU A 432 9.47 -25.81 42.89
CA GLU A 432 9.44 -24.50 43.53
C GLU A 432 10.02 -23.46 42.57
N PHE A 433 9.28 -22.36 42.42
CA PHE A 433 9.68 -21.28 41.55
C PHE A 433 11.02 -20.73 42.06
N PRO A 434 12.08 -20.65 41.24
CA PRO A 434 13.33 -20.04 41.70
C PRO A 434 13.03 -18.58 42.09
N GLU A 435 13.28 -18.24 43.37
CA GLU A 435 12.78 -17.01 44.01
C GLU A 435 13.14 -15.71 43.26
N MET A 436 14.18 -15.71 42.41
CA MET A 436 14.54 -14.57 41.59
C MET A 436 14.92 -14.95 40.15
N ILE A 437 13.92 -14.98 39.27
CA ILE A 437 14.16 -14.84 37.83
C ILE A 437 14.26 -13.34 37.52
N PRO A 438 15.38 -12.84 36.95
CA PRO A 438 15.51 -11.42 36.64
C PRO A 438 14.42 -10.97 35.67
N THR A 439 13.85 -9.78 35.87
CA THR A 439 12.87 -9.22 34.92
C THR A 439 13.51 -8.98 33.56
N MET A 440 12.74 -9.09 32.47
CA MET A 440 13.28 -8.74 31.15
C MET A 440 13.46 -7.23 31.05
N THR A 441 14.59 -6.82 30.50
CA THR A 441 14.84 -5.45 30.09
C THR A 441 13.88 -5.02 28.97
N LEU A 442 13.79 -3.72 28.72
CA LEU A 442 12.98 -3.21 27.61
C LEU A 442 13.47 -3.70 26.24
N ALA A 443 14.79 -3.80 26.04
CA ALA A 443 15.41 -4.31 24.82
C ALA A 443 15.06 -5.79 24.57
N GLU A 444 15.09 -6.63 25.60
CA GLU A 444 14.70 -8.04 25.50
C GLU A 444 13.21 -8.19 25.17
N ARG A 445 12.34 -7.37 25.77
CA ARG A 445 10.89 -7.37 25.45
C ARG A 445 10.66 -6.98 23.99
N LEU A 446 11.34 -5.93 23.53
CA LEU A 446 11.25 -5.44 22.17
C LEU A 446 11.70 -6.51 21.17
N SER A 447 12.86 -7.13 21.40
CA SER A 447 13.38 -8.23 20.57
C SER A 447 12.37 -9.39 20.49
N SER A 448 11.77 -9.77 21.62
CA SER A 448 10.74 -10.80 21.69
C SER A 448 9.49 -10.44 20.89
N ASP A 449 9.02 -9.19 21.01
CA ASP A 449 7.84 -8.70 20.27
C ASP A 449 8.08 -8.76 18.75
N TYR A 450 9.22 -8.27 18.24
CA TYR A 450 9.54 -8.35 16.81
C TYR A 450 9.65 -9.79 16.31
N ALA A 451 10.25 -10.70 17.10
CA ALA A 451 10.34 -12.10 16.73
C ALA A 451 8.95 -12.74 16.58
N VAL A 452 8.04 -12.48 17.53
CA VAL A 452 6.74 -13.19 17.63
C VAL A 452 5.65 -12.55 16.78
N GLN A 453 5.57 -11.22 16.68
CA GLN A 453 4.47 -10.52 15.97
C GLN A 453 4.96 -9.55 14.88
N GLY A 454 6.28 -9.31 14.79
CA GLY A 454 6.86 -8.40 13.79
C GLY A 454 6.64 -6.91 14.07
N ALA A 455 6.14 -6.57 15.27
CA ALA A 455 5.86 -5.21 15.71
C ALA A 455 5.90 -5.13 17.24
N SER A 456 5.88 -3.92 17.84
CA SER A 456 5.81 -3.78 19.30
C SER A 456 4.92 -2.61 19.75
N SER A 457 4.23 -2.80 20.88
CA SER A 457 3.55 -1.71 21.59
C SER A 457 4.53 -0.82 22.36
N GLY A 458 5.75 -1.29 22.61
CA GLY A 458 6.82 -0.55 23.27
C GLY A 458 7.41 0.59 22.43
N PRO A 459 8.48 1.24 22.92
CA PRO A 459 9.17 2.28 22.18
C PRO A 459 9.86 1.71 20.94
N HIS A 460 10.08 2.57 19.94
CA HIS A 460 10.79 2.21 18.73
C HIS A 460 12.26 1.79 19.04
N PRO A 461 12.83 0.77 18.36
CA PRO A 461 14.20 0.30 18.63
C PRO A 461 15.28 1.39 18.58
N MET A 462 15.13 2.36 17.66
CA MET A 462 16.09 3.47 17.53
C MET A 462 16.15 4.34 18.77
N LYS A 463 15.07 4.44 19.56
CA LYS A 463 15.08 5.19 20.82
C LYS A 463 16.07 4.56 21.82
N LEU A 464 15.97 3.24 22.01
CA LEU A 464 16.87 2.50 22.90
C LEU A 464 18.32 2.57 22.42
N TRP A 465 18.53 2.42 21.12
CA TRP A 465 19.85 2.50 20.53
C TRP A 465 20.45 3.91 20.72
N ARG A 466 19.68 4.96 20.47
CA ARG A 466 20.10 6.35 20.63
C ARG A 466 20.40 6.72 22.09
N GLU A 467 19.67 6.15 23.05
CA GLU A 467 19.97 6.30 24.48
C GLU A 467 21.25 5.56 24.87
N SER A 468 21.56 4.42 24.23
CA SER A 468 22.77 3.64 24.50
C SER A 468 24.05 4.22 23.90
N VAL A 469 23.93 4.93 22.78
CA VAL A 469 25.05 5.55 22.08
C VAL A 469 25.00 7.04 22.37
N ALA A 470 25.90 7.56 23.22
CA ALA A 470 26.01 8.99 23.57
C ALA A 470 26.50 9.86 22.40
N ASN A 471 25.86 9.77 21.23
CA ASN A 471 26.32 10.36 19.99
C ASN A 471 25.36 11.45 19.54
N SER A 472 25.68 12.68 19.95
CA SER A 472 24.94 13.91 19.67
C SER A 472 24.91 14.32 18.19
N LYS A 473 25.59 13.58 17.30
CA LYS A 473 25.71 13.93 15.87
C LYS A 473 24.63 13.31 14.97
N LEU A 474 23.85 12.35 15.46
CA LEU A 474 22.79 11.71 14.68
C LEU A 474 21.53 12.58 14.66
N GLN A 475 21.13 13.00 13.47
CA GLN A 475 19.89 13.74 13.25
C GLN A 475 18.69 12.79 13.32
N ARG A 476 17.57 13.30 13.86
CA ARG A 476 16.31 12.55 13.92
C ARG A 476 15.52 12.80 12.65
N ALA A 477 14.67 11.85 12.26
CA ALA A 477 13.89 11.97 11.03
C ALA A 477 13.08 13.27 10.97
N LYS A 478 12.44 13.67 12.08
CA LYS A 478 11.66 14.92 12.15
C LYS A 478 12.49 16.19 11.95
N ASP A 479 13.77 16.18 12.32
CA ASP A 479 14.61 17.38 12.28
C ASP A 479 15.08 17.67 10.84
N LEU A 480 15.06 16.67 9.95
CA LEU A 480 15.50 16.80 8.55
C LEU A 480 14.69 17.83 7.76
N HIS A 481 13.41 18.00 8.10
CA HIS A 481 12.53 18.96 7.42
C HIS A 481 12.87 20.42 7.74
N VAL A 482 13.58 20.66 8.85
CA VAL A 482 13.93 22.01 9.33
C VAL A 482 15.34 22.41 8.90
N LEU A 483 16.17 21.45 8.51
CA LEU A 483 17.56 21.71 8.15
C LEU A 483 17.68 22.36 6.75
N PRO A 484 18.56 23.35 6.58
CA PRO A 484 18.86 23.90 5.26
C PRO A 484 19.41 22.82 4.31
N GLY A 485 18.98 22.89 3.05
CA GLY A 485 19.52 22.03 1.99
C GLY A 485 21.02 22.23 1.76
N GLY A 486 21.73 21.14 1.41
CA GLY A 486 23.16 21.17 1.07
C GLY A 486 24.12 20.92 2.24
N ILE A 487 23.61 20.76 3.47
CA ILE A 487 24.43 20.45 4.64
C ILE A 487 24.62 18.92 4.76
N PRO A 488 25.86 18.43 4.96
CA PRO A 488 26.09 17.02 5.23
C PRO A 488 25.54 16.64 6.61
N VAL A 489 24.67 15.64 6.65
CA VAL A 489 24.03 15.13 7.87
C VAL A 489 24.23 13.63 8.01
N VAL A 490 24.26 13.15 9.25
CA VAL A 490 24.29 11.72 9.56
C VAL A 490 22.94 11.32 10.13
N VAL A 491 22.30 10.34 9.48
CA VAL A 491 21.02 9.77 9.90
C VAL A 491 21.17 8.28 10.14
N GLY A 492 20.42 7.77 11.11
CA GLY A 492 20.38 6.36 11.44
C GLY A 492 18.93 5.96 11.71
N GLY A 493 18.54 4.78 11.24
CA GLY A 493 17.19 4.28 11.43
C GLY A 493 17.06 2.82 11.00
N MET A 494 15.92 2.22 11.34
CA MET A 494 15.56 0.88 10.91
C MET A 494 15.12 0.92 9.45
N ALA A 495 15.73 0.11 8.59
CA ALA A 495 15.37 0.07 7.17
C ALA A 495 14.01 -0.62 6.98
N ILE A 496 12.97 0.16 6.66
CA ILE A 496 11.60 -0.36 6.49
C ILE A 496 11.28 -0.71 5.03
N CYS A 497 11.92 -0.05 4.07
CA CYS A 497 11.66 -0.29 2.65
C CYS A 497 12.92 -0.03 1.80
N ARG A 498 13.16 -0.88 0.81
CA ARG A 498 14.26 -0.77 -0.16
C ARG A 498 13.70 -1.00 -1.55
N GLN A 499 13.83 -0.02 -2.43
CA GLN A 499 13.27 -0.07 -3.78
C GLN A 499 14.34 0.24 -4.81
N ARG A 500 14.35 -0.53 -5.90
CA ARG A 500 15.20 -0.29 -7.07
C ARG A 500 14.35 -0.43 -8.34
N PRO A 501 13.50 0.56 -8.66
CA PRO A 501 12.61 0.50 -9.82
C PRO A 501 13.42 0.37 -11.11
N GLY A 502 12.89 -0.35 -12.11
CA GLY A 502 13.54 -0.49 -13.42
C GLY A 502 13.73 0.85 -14.14
N THR A 503 12.81 1.79 -13.94
CA THR A 503 12.85 3.16 -14.47
C THR A 503 13.91 4.05 -13.83
N ALA A 504 14.42 3.67 -12.65
CA ALA A 504 15.36 4.49 -11.89
C ALA A 504 16.82 4.34 -12.34
N LYS A 505 17.09 3.84 -13.55
CA LYS A 505 18.44 3.69 -14.14
C LYS A 505 19.48 3.01 -13.21
N GLY A 506 19.01 2.16 -12.29
CA GLY A 506 19.85 1.45 -11.33
C GLY A 506 20.09 2.15 -9.99
N HIS A 507 19.51 3.32 -9.74
CA HIS A 507 19.47 4.00 -8.43
C HIS A 507 18.60 3.24 -7.42
N CYS A 508 18.90 3.38 -6.13
CA CYS A 508 18.20 2.71 -5.04
C CYS A 508 17.57 3.74 -4.09
N PHE A 509 16.38 3.46 -3.57
CA PHE A 509 15.66 4.29 -2.62
C PHE A 509 15.46 3.51 -1.32
N ILE A 510 15.90 4.08 -0.19
CA ILE A 510 15.84 3.45 1.14
C ILE A 510 15.04 4.35 2.08
N SER A 511 14.13 3.79 2.88
CA SER A 511 13.46 4.52 3.96
C SER A 511 13.98 3.98 5.27
N LEU A 512 14.45 4.89 6.11
CA LEU A 512 14.87 4.61 7.47
C LEU A 512 13.81 5.17 8.43
N GLU A 513 13.32 4.33 9.33
CA GLU A 513 12.37 4.72 10.37
C GLU A 513 13.12 4.90 11.69
N ASP A 514 12.84 5.99 12.40
CA ASP A 514 13.24 6.19 13.79
C ASP A 514 12.02 6.49 14.68
N GLU A 515 12.22 6.76 15.97
CA GLU A 515 11.12 7.04 16.89
C GLU A 515 10.37 8.35 16.61
N THR A 516 10.83 9.15 15.65
CA THR A 516 10.29 10.46 15.29
C THR A 516 9.69 10.53 13.89
N GLY A 517 9.89 9.51 13.04
CA GLY A 517 9.32 9.46 11.70
C GLY A 517 10.16 8.66 10.71
N ILE A 518 10.00 8.98 9.41
CA ILE A 518 10.67 8.30 8.31
C ILE A 518 11.60 9.27 7.57
N ALA A 519 12.86 8.88 7.43
CA ALA A 519 13.83 9.53 6.55
C ALA A 519 13.91 8.78 5.22
N ASN A 520 13.61 9.46 4.11
CA ASN A 520 13.71 8.90 2.76
C ASN A 520 15.08 9.25 2.14
N LEU A 521 15.79 8.23 1.68
CA LEU A 521 17.14 8.32 1.13
C LEU A 521 17.15 7.93 -0.35
N PHE A 522 17.81 8.77 -1.15
CA PHE A 522 18.21 8.45 -2.51
C PHE A 522 19.67 7.99 -2.51
N VAL A 523 19.91 6.79 -3.03
CA VAL A 523 21.24 6.19 -3.12
C VAL A 523 21.61 6.05 -4.60
N PRO A 524 22.61 6.82 -5.07
CA PRO A 524 23.12 6.71 -6.44
C PRO A 524 23.62 5.29 -6.76
N ARG A 525 23.57 4.91 -8.03
CA ARG A 525 23.99 3.57 -8.49
C ARG A 525 25.44 3.26 -8.06
N GLU A 526 26.34 4.21 -8.25
CA GLU A 526 27.76 4.07 -7.91
C GLU A 526 27.97 3.82 -6.41
N THR A 527 27.36 4.67 -5.57
CA THR A 527 27.37 4.53 -4.11
C THR A 527 26.82 3.18 -3.67
N PHE A 528 25.69 2.76 -4.24
CA PHE A 528 25.10 1.46 -3.93
C PHE A 528 26.03 0.30 -4.27
N HIS A 529 26.68 0.31 -5.44
CA HIS A 529 27.61 -0.75 -5.83
C HIS A 529 28.88 -0.77 -5.00
N HIS A 530 29.36 0.38 -4.53
CA HIS A 530 30.52 0.49 -3.64
C HIS A 530 30.25 -0.17 -2.28
N PHE A 531 29.12 0.13 -1.64
CA PHE A 531 28.78 -0.38 -0.28
C PHE A 531 28.02 -1.72 -0.27
N ARG A 532 27.80 -2.35 -1.43
CA ARG A 532 27.12 -3.65 -1.52
C ARG A 532 28.08 -4.83 -1.32
N GLN A 533 29.37 -4.63 -1.60
CA GLN A 533 30.42 -5.60 -1.25
C GLN A 533 30.57 -5.66 0.26
#